data_AF-A0A817JSI8-F1
#
_entry.id   AF-A0A817JSI8-F1
#
_cell.length_a   1.000
_cell.length_b   1.000
_cell.length_c   1.000
_cell.angle_alpha   90.00
_cell.angle_beta   90.00
_cell.angle_gamma   90.00
#
_symmetry.space_group_name_H-M   'P 1'
#
loop_
_entity.id
_entity.type
_entity.pdbx_description
1 polymer ?
#
loop_
_entity_poly.entity_id
_entity_poly.type
_entity_poly.pdbx_seq_one_letter_code
_entity_poly.pdbx_strand_id
1 'polypeptide(L)'
;MSQNGQTNEVDKSSDKLYLDEPSTEKELYSDKSFAFGSMQGWRASNEDCHKHLIPLDNNLANNWAFFSIFDGHNGIDTAKNAAQLIDKLILESFNEIQSNIDDCYQLNNIIKNIFIQLDTNLRELVKDHSGSIAILISPKKIFMINLGDSRGIIISKDGQVLTSTKDHKPSVRKEQERIRRAGGRISKVGNDVLRVESQLAMTRALGDYSLDKHIITAIPDLIQYERDSLAIYVIIASDGIWDVMNNEQVASFVSQRVSNTTLENIISQLFDQCLKEESSDNMTAYIIKLD
;
A
#
# COMPACT_ATOMS: atom_id res chain seq x y z
N MET A 1 -29.18 -57.35 4.82
CA MET A 1 -28.88 -56.40 3.73
C MET A 1 -28.74 -55.03 4.36
N SER A 2 -27.51 -54.67 4.67
CA SER A 2 -27.10 -53.36 5.19
C SER A 2 -27.05 -52.37 4.02
N GLN A 3 -27.74 -51.23 4.13
CA GLN A 3 -27.43 -50.07 3.33
C GLN A 3 -27.16 -48.90 4.26
N ASN A 4 -25.87 -48.52 4.25
CA ASN A 4 -25.30 -47.35 4.87
C ASN A 4 -25.88 -46.09 4.21
N GLY A 5 -26.60 -45.27 4.98
CA GLY A 5 -26.79 -43.87 4.66
C GLY A 5 -25.57 -43.10 5.14
N GLN A 6 -24.58 -42.90 4.26
CA GLN A 6 -23.52 -41.93 4.52
C GLN A 6 -24.14 -40.53 4.51
N THR A 7 -24.09 -39.89 5.67
CA THR A 7 -24.26 -38.46 5.84
C THR A 7 -23.18 -37.75 5.03
N ASN A 8 -23.56 -37.09 3.95
CA ASN A 8 -22.72 -36.05 3.35
C ASN A 8 -22.76 -34.85 4.31
N GLU A 9 -21.83 -34.85 5.27
CA GLU A 9 -21.41 -33.60 5.91
C GLU A 9 -20.83 -32.74 4.80
N VAL A 10 -21.56 -31.67 4.46
CA VAL A 10 -21.02 -30.56 3.71
C VAL A 10 -19.91 -29.98 4.58
N ASP A 11 -18.67 -30.28 4.18
CA ASP A 11 -17.46 -29.71 4.77
C ASP A 11 -17.59 -28.20 4.70
N LYS A 12 -17.89 -27.57 5.84
CA LYS A 12 -17.77 -26.13 6.00
C LYS A 12 -16.27 -25.88 5.93
N SER A 13 -15.78 -25.52 4.75
CA SER A 13 -14.43 -25.00 4.58
C SER A 13 -14.22 -23.94 5.66
N SER A 14 -13.41 -24.27 6.66
CA SER A 14 -12.99 -23.31 7.66
C SER A 14 -12.26 -22.21 6.90
N ASP A 15 -12.77 -20.99 6.92
CA ASP A 15 -12.06 -19.78 6.47
C ASP A 15 -10.86 -19.57 7.41
N LYS A 16 -9.82 -20.42 7.25
CA LYS A 16 -8.57 -20.28 7.97
C LYS A 16 -7.96 -18.94 7.52
N LEU A 17 -7.61 -18.08 8.47
CA LEU A 17 -6.90 -16.83 8.17
C LEU A 17 -5.45 -17.09 7.74
N TYR A 18 -4.86 -18.19 8.23
CA TYR A 18 -3.47 -18.58 7.99
C TYR A 18 -3.35 -20.00 7.44
N LEU A 19 -2.34 -20.23 6.60
CA LEU A 19 -1.93 -21.53 6.11
C LEU A 19 -1.17 -22.32 7.20
N ASP A 20 -1.04 -23.63 6.98
CA ASP A 20 -0.23 -24.50 7.85
C ASP A 20 1.29 -24.37 7.56
N GLU A 21 1.65 -23.90 6.35
CA GLU A 21 3.00 -23.52 5.92
C GLU A 21 2.94 -22.28 5.01
N PRO A 22 3.96 -21.41 4.98
CA PRO A 22 3.90 -20.19 4.19
C PRO A 22 4.03 -20.49 2.70
N SER A 23 3.20 -19.82 1.88
CA SER A 23 3.39 -19.79 0.43
C SER A 23 4.52 -18.83 0.07
N THR A 24 5.67 -19.40 -0.30
CA THR A 24 6.90 -18.65 -0.61
C THR A 24 7.11 -18.40 -2.10
N GLU A 25 6.13 -18.73 -2.94
CA GLU A 25 6.14 -18.36 -4.36
C GLU A 25 6.08 -16.84 -4.49
N LYS A 26 6.93 -16.29 -5.35
CA LYS A 26 7.08 -14.85 -5.53
C LYS A 26 6.69 -14.47 -6.95
N GLU A 27 5.73 -13.58 -7.08
CA GLU A 27 5.56 -12.83 -8.31
C GLU A 27 6.66 -11.76 -8.33
N LEU A 28 7.50 -11.77 -9.36
CA LEU A 28 8.61 -10.84 -9.51
C LEU A 28 8.62 -10.27 -10.92
N TYR A 29 8.83 -8.97 -11.01
CA TYR A 29 8.94 -8.27 -12.28
C TYR A 29 9.92 -7.11 -12.14
N SER A 30 10.71 -6.85 -13.18
CA SER A 30 11.63 -5.72 -13.19
C SER A 30 11.74 -5.06 -14.56
N ASP A 31 12.07 -3.77 -14.51
CA ASP A 31 12.47 -2.95 -15.65
C ASP A 31 13.78 -2.22 -15.28
N LYS A 32 14.33 -1.42 -16.18
CA LYS A 32 15.58 -0.67 -16.00
C LYS A 32 15.56 0.26 -14.79
N SER A 33 14.40 0.82 -14.47
CA SER A 33 14.23 1.84 -13.43
C SER A 33 13.51 1.33 -12.18
N PHE A 34 13.01 0.09 -12.13
CA PHE A 34 12.38 -0.44 -10.93
C PHE A 34 12.33 -1.96 -10.90
N ALA A 35 12.05 -2.51 -9.73
CA ALA A 35 11.56 -3.87 -9.55
C ALA A 35 10.30 -3.88 -8.67
N PHE A 36 9.49 -4.89 -8.88
CA PHE A 36 8.29 -5.23 -8.16
C PHE A 36 8.40 -6.65 -7.62
N GLY A 37 7.79 -6.90 -6.46
CA GLY A 37 7.44 -8.26 -6.07
C GLY A 37 6.20 -8.34 -5.20
N SER A 38 5.57 -9.51 -5.20
CA SER A 38 4.52 -9.90 -4.26
C SER A 38 4.70 -11.35 -3.80
N MET A 39 4.41 -11.63 -2.54
CA MET A 39 4.46 -12.96 -1.93
C MET A 39 3.34 -13.10 -0.90
N GLN A 40 2.61 -14.21 -0.96
CA GLN A 40 1.45 -14.45 -0.09
C GLN A 40 1.86 -14.69 1.37
N GLY A 41 2.95 -15.42 1.62
CA GLY A 41 3.41 -15.72 2.97
C GLY A 41 2.42 -16.63 3.72
N TRP A 42 2.12 -16.30 4.97
CA TRP A 42 1.32 -17.16 5.85
C TRP A 42 -0.19 -17.00 5.70
N ARG A 43 -0.69 -15.93 5.06
CA ARG A 43 -2.13 -15.72 4.87
C ARG A 43 -2.72 -16.78 3.94
N ALA A 44 -4.00 -17.10 4.12
CA ALA A 44 -4.70 -18.06 3.26
C ALA A 44 -4.93 -17.54 1.82
N SER A 45 -4.99 -16.23 1.63
CA SER A 45 -5.10 -15.53 0.36
C SER A 45 -4.03 -14.45 0.26
N ASN A 46 -3.68 -14.07 -0.97
CA ASN A 46 -2.98 -12.81 -1.23
C ASN A 46 -4.01 -11.74 -1.59
N GLU A 47 -4.20 -10.76 -0.70
CA GLU A 47 -5.17 -9.67 -0.85
C GLU A 47 -4.50 -8.38 -1.36
N ASP A 48 -3.16 -8.35 -1.46
CA ASP A 48 -2.42 -7.24 -2.03
C ASP A 48 -2.65 -7.11 -3.56
N CYS A 49 -2.78 -5.88 -4.03
CA CYS A 49 -2.79 -5.50 -5.44
C CYS A 49 -1.82 -4.35 -5.70
N HIS A 50 -1.50 -4.12 -6.97
CA HIS A 50 -0.59 -3.05 -7.36
C HIS A 50 -1.01 -2.42 -8.69
N LYS A 51 -0.48 -1.22 -8.97
CA LYS A 51 -0.57 -0.57 -10.27
C LYS A 51 0.63 0.33 -10.50
N HIS A 52 1.21 0.26 -11.69
CA HIS A 52 2.20 1.24 -12.14
C HIS A 52 1.89 1.74 -13.56
N LEU A 53 2.26 2.98 -13.86
CA LEU A 53 2.10 3.64 -15.16
C LEU A 53 3.41 4.34 -15.51
N ILE A 54 4.09 3.86 -16.56
CA ILE A 54 5.37 4.41 -17.03
C ILE A 54 5.41 4.39 -18.57
N PRO A 55 5.39 5.55 -19.24
CA PRO A 55 5.04 6.85 -18.66
C PRO A 55 3.57 6.87 -18.20
N LEU A 56 3.16 7.94 -17.52
CA LEU A 56 1.74 8.23 -17.24
C LEU A 56 0.95 8.62 -18.52
N ASP A 57 1.30 8.03 -19.68
CA ASP A 57 0.86 8.30 -21.07
C ASP A 57 -0.23 9.37 -21.24
N ASN A 58 0.19 10.64 -21.10
CA ASN A 58 -0.67 11.80 -21.19
C ASN A 58 0.16 13.04 -21.59
N ASN A 59 -0.41 13.88 -22.46
CA ASN A 59 0.16 15.10 -23.02
C ASN A 59 0.89 16.02 -22.02
N LEU A 60 0.46 16.07 -20.75
CA LEU A 60 1.06 16.92 -19.70
C LEU A 60 2.07 16.21 -18.79
N ALA A 61 2.00 14.88 -18.70
CA ALA A 61 2.73 14.07 -17.71
C ALA A 61 3.51 12.90 -18.35
N ASN A 62 3.83 12.97 -19.64
CA ASN A 62 4.58 11.95 -20.37
C ASN A 62 5.97 11.61 -19.78
N ASN A 63 6.50 12.42 -18.86
CA ASN A 63 7.74 12.14 -18.14
C ASN A 63 7.50 11.83 -16.65
N TRP A 64 6.26 11.50 -16.27
CA TRP A 64 5.89 11.11 -14.93
C TRP A 64 5.73 9.60 -14.86
N ALA A 65 5.97 9.05 -13.68
CA ALA A 65 5.72 7.66 -13.36
C ALA A 65 4.79 7.59 -12.13
N PHE A 66 3.87 6.64 -12.15
CA PHE A 66 3.01 6.34 -11.02
C PHE A 66 3.24 4.90 -10.58
N PHE A 67 3.30 4.66 -9.27
CA PHE A 67 3.42 3.35 -8.65
C PHE A 67 2.50 3.30 -7.44
N SER A 68 1.85 2.18 -7.19
CA SER A 68 0.96 2.01 -6.04
C SER A 68 0.85 0.56 -5.61
N ILE A 69 0.61 0.40 -4.32
CA ILE A 69 0.27 -0.85 -3.64
C ILE A 69 -1.07 -0.61 -2.93
N PHE A 70 -1.97 -1.56 -3.05
CA PHE A 70 -3.25 -1.62 -2.37
C PHE A 70 -3.24 -2.87 -1.51
N ASP A 71 -3.22 -2.66 -0.20
CA ASP A 71 -3.14 -3.69 0.83
C ASP A 71 -4.58 -4.04 1.22
N GLY A 72 -5.07 -5.19 0.75
CA GLY A 72 -6.47 -5.59 0.91
C GLY A 72 -6.72 -6.19 2.29
N HIS A 73 -7.92 -5.95 2.85
CA HIS A 73 -8.33 -6.62 4.09
C HIS A 73 -9.79 -7.07 4.06
N ASN A 74 -10.02 -8.30 4.53
CA ASN A 74 -11.30 -9.01 4.48
C ASN A 74 -11.78 -9.31 3.06
N GLY A 75 -10.85 -9.44 2.11
CA GLY A 75 -11.10 -9.69 0.70
C GLY A 75 -10.24 -8.84 -0.23
N ILE A 76 -10.13 -9.28 -1.49
CA ILE A 76 -9.28 -8.66 -2.51
C ILE A 76 -10.02 -7.63 -3.39
N ASP A 77 -11.35 -7.61 -3.39
CA ASP A 77 -12.14 -6.87 -4.38
C ASP A 77 -11.87 -5.36 -4.31
N THR A 78 -11.75 -4.76 -3.12
CA THR A 78 -11.40 -3.33 -2.99
C THR A 78 -10.02 -3.04 -3.57
N ALA A 79 -8.99 -3.80 -3.18
CA ALA A 79 -7.62 -3.60 -3.67
C ALA A 79 -7.54 -3.77 -5.20
N LYS A 80 -8.19 -4.82 -5.72
CA LYS A 80 -8.24 -5.14 -7.14
C LYS A 80 -8.99 -4.09 -7.97
N ASN A 81 -10.19 -3.69 -7.55
CA ASN A 81 -10.95 -2.66 -8.25
C ASN A 81 -10.27 -1.29 -8.15
N ALA A 82 -9.62 -0.99 -7.01
CA ALA A 82 -8.85 0.23 -6.85
C ALA A 82 -7.71 0.31 -7.87
N ALA A 83 -6.91 -0.77 -8.00
CA ALA A 83 -5.86 -0.88 -8.99
C ALA A 83 -6.35 -0.78 -10.45
N GLN A 84 -7.58 -1.23 -10.73
CA GLN A 84 -8.19 -1.16 -12.06
C GLN A 84 -8.77 0.21 -12.43
N LEU A 85 -9.14 1.03 -11.44
CA LEU A 85 -9.82 2.31 -11.67
C LEU A 85 -8.89 3.52 -11.51
N ILE A 86 -7.81 3.39 -10.73
CA ILE A 86 -6.95 4.53 -10.36
C ILE A 86 -6.28 5.18 -11.57
N ASP A 87 -5.89 4.42 -12.59
CA ASP A 87 -5.24 4.94 -13.79
C ASP A 87 -6.14 5.89 -14.56
N LYS A 88 -7.38 5.50 -14.81
CA LYS A 88 -8.38 6.33 -15.46
C LYS A 88 -8.59 7.65 -14.70
N LEU A 89 -8.76 7.59 -13.38
CA LEU A 89 -9.00 8.78 -12.55
C LEU A 89 -7.80 9.74 -12.54
N ILE A 90 -6.57 9.21 -12.47
CA ILE A 90 -5.36 10.03 -12.56
C ILE A 90 -5.30 10.69 -13.94
N LEU A 91 -5.46 9.94 -15.03
CA LEU A 91 -5.37 10.47 -16.39
C LEU A 91 -6.42 11.55 -16.66
N GLU A 92 -7.66 11.32 -16.25
CA GLU A 92 -8.76 12.30 -16.37
C GLU A 92 -8.46 13.57 -15.57
N SER A 93 -8.08 13.42 -14.29
CA SER A 93 -7.77 14.57 -13.44
C SER A 93 -6.58 15.38 -13.95
N PHE A 94 -5.59 14.72 -14.57
CA PHE A 94 -4.40 15.38 -15.09
C PHE A 94 -4.67 16.12 -16.39
N ASN A 95 -5.63 15.66 -17.20
CA ASN A 95 -6.08 16.37 -18.41
C ASN A 95 -6.73 17.72 -18.12
N GLU A 96 -7.35 17.87 -16.95
CA GLU A 96 -8.04 19.10 -16.55
C GLU A 96 -7.09 20.20 -16.06
N ILE A 97 -5.80 19.88 -15.88
CA ILE A 97 -4.80 20.80 -15.34
C ILE A 97 -4.34 21.76 -16.45
N GLN A 98 -4.86 22.99 -16.41
CA GLN A 98 -4.52 24.05 -17.36
C GLN A 98 -3.19 24.77 -17.05
N SER A 99 -2.55 24.48 -15.91
CA SER A 99 -1.36 25.19 -15.39
C SER A 99 -0.20 24.25 -15.02
N ASN A 100 0.91 24.79 -14.53
CA ASN A 100 2.08 23.97 -14.17
C ASN A 100 1.77 23.09 -12.94
N ILE A 101 1.74 21.77 -13.15
CA ILE A 101 1.38 20.73 -12.18
C ILE A 101 2.30 20.65 -10.94
N ASP A 102 3.43 21.38 -10.97
CA ASP A 102 4.38 21.48 -9.85
C ASP A 102 3.85 22.31 -8.65
N ASP A 103 2.66 22.93 -8.75
CA ASP A 103 1.99 23.60 -7.61
C ASP A 103 1.42 22.57 -6.62
N CYS A 104 2.07 22.47 -5.47
CA CYS A 104 1.78 21.49 -4.42
C CYS A 104 0.35 21.60 -3.90
N TYR A 105 -0.22 22.81 -3.84
CA TYR A 105 -1.56 23.01 -3.31
C TYR A 105 -2.62 22.45 -4.26
N GLN A 106 -2.45 22.72 -5.56
CA GLN A 106 -3.33 22.18 -6.60
C GLN A 106 -3.23 20.66 -6.64
N LEU A 107 -2.01 20.11 -6.67
CA LEU A 107 -1.82 18.66 -6.73
C LEU A 107 -2.39 17.96 -5.49
N ASN A 108 -2.22 18.52 -4.29
CA ASN A 108 -2.83 17.96 -3.09
C ASN A 108 -4.35 17.87 -3.19
N ASN A 109 -5.02 18.90 -3.71
CA ASN A 109 -6.47 18.87 -3.89
C ASN A 109 -6.90 17.87 -4.97
N ILE A 110 -6.14 17.78 -6.07
CA ILE A 110 -6.39 16.82 -7.15
C ILE A 110 -6.27 15.39 -6.63
N ILE A 111 -5.18 15.05 -5.92
CA ILE A 111 -4.99 13.72 -5.34
C ILE A 111 -6.11 13.38 -4.35
N LYS A 112 -6.51 14.32 -3.48
CA LYS A 112 -7.64 14.10 -2.58
C LYS A 112 -8.93 13.80 -3.33
N ASN A 113 -9.22 14.56 -4.39
CA ASN A 113 -10.41 14.34 -5.20
C ASN A 113 -10.37 12.99 -5.92
N ILE A 114 -9.21 12.58 -6.45
CA ILE A 114 -9.01 11.25 -7.07
C ILE A 114 -9.37 10.15 -6.08
N PHE A 115 -8.85 10.20 -4.85
CA PHE A 115 -9.12 9.15 -3.85
C PHE A 115 -10.57 9.18 -3.34
N ILE A 116 -11.19 10.36 -3.20
CA ILE A 116 -12.62 10.47 -2.86
C ILE A 116 -13.49 9.88 -3.98
N GLN A 117 -13.17 10.18 -5.24
CA GLN A 117 -13.89 9.65 -6.40
C GLN A 117 -13.67 8.14 -6.55
N LEU A 118 -12.45 7.66 -6.30
CA LEU A 118 -12.14 6.24 -6.27
C LEU A 118 -12.98 5.51 -5.22
N ASP A 119 -12.97 5.99 -3.98
CA ASP A 119 -13.77 5.43 -2.89
C ASP A 119 -15.28 5.49 -3.18
N THR A 120 -15.75 6.52 -3.88
CA THR A 120 -17.15 6.62 -4.32
C THR A 120 -17.49 5.57 -5.37
N ASN A 121 -16.62 5.39 -6.37
CA ASN A 121 -16.82 4.41 -7.44
C ASN A 121 -16.78 2.96 -6.94
N LEU A 122 -16.03 2.69 -5.87
CA LEU A 122 -15.93 1.37 -5.26
C LEU A 122 -17.17 0.98 -4.46
N ARG A 123 -17.97 1.94 -3.97
CA ARG A 123 -19.05 1.71 -3.00
C ARG A 123 -20.10 0.68 -3.41
N GLU A 124 -20.45 0.64 -4.69
CA GLU A 124 -21.45 -0.30 -5.22
C GLU A 124 -20.81 -1.59 -5.77
N LEU A 125 -19.47 -1.66 -5.81
CA LEU A 125 -18.71 -2.76 -6.41
C LEU A 125 -18.18 -3.75 -5.37
N VAL A 126 -17.97 -3.31 -4.12
CA VAL A 126 -17.21 -4.08 -3.13
C VAL A 126 -17.92 -4.14 -1.79
N LYS A 127 -17.64 -5.21 -1.03
CA LYS A 127 -18.09 -5.38 0.35
C LYS A 127 -16.92 -5.47 1.34
N ASP A 128 -15.72 -5.71 0.84
CA ASP A 128 -14.45 -5.71 1.56
C ASP A 128 -13.79 -4.33 1.50
N HIS A 129 -12.52 -4.25 1.90
CA HIS A 129 -11.84 -3.00 2.27
C HIS A 129 -10.35 -3.03 1.88
N SER A 130 -9.66 -1.88 1.82
CA SER A 130 -8.23 -1.84 1.48
C SER A 130 -7.51 -0.57 1.98
N GLY A 131 -6.34 -0.75 2.59
CA GLY A 131 -5.31 0.29 2.71
C GLY A 131 -4.59 0.52 1.37
N SER A 132 -3.98 1.68 1.18
CA SER A 132 -3.29 2.04 -0.06
C SER A 132 -2.10 2.96 0.16
N ILE A 133 -1.00 2.68 -0.53
CA ILE A 133 0.08 3.63 -0.74
C ILE A 133 0.32 3.83 -2.23
N ALA A 134 0.51 5.08 -2.62
CA ALA A 134 0.85 5.45 -3.98
C ALA A 134 2.02 6.43 -4.00
N ILE A 135 2.80 6.40 -5.07
CA ILE A 135 3.89 7.32 -5.34
C ILE A 135 3.77 7.81 -6.77
N LEU A 136 3.94 9.12 -6.93
CA LEU A 136 3.95 9.80 -8.20
C LEU A 136 5.29 10.52 -8.36
N ILE A 137 6.05 10.19 -9.39
CA ILE A 137 7.39 10.71 -9.65
C ILE A 137 7.32 11.61 -10.88
N SER A 138 7.73 12.86 -10.73
CA SER A 138 7.89 13.82 -11.82
C SER A 138 9.37 14.04 -12.17
N PRO A 139 9.67 14.77 -13.27
CA PRO A 139 11.05 15.15 -13.59
C PRO A 139 11.75 15.97 -12.50
N LYS A 140 10.99 16.69 -11.65
CA LYS A 140 11.56 17.60 -10.64
C LYS A 140 11.26 17.21 -9.20
N LYS A 141 10.18 16.46 -8.97
CA LYS A 141 9.63 16.21 -7.65
C LYS A 141 9.19 14.76 -7.50
N ILE A 142 9.19 14.29 -6.27
CA ILE A 142 8.62 13.01 -5.88
C ILE A 142 7.48 13.30 -4.91
N PHE A 143 6.31 12.76 -5.22
CA PHE A 143 5.07 12.94 -4.48
C PHE A 143 4.68 11.59 -3.87
N MET A 144 4.78 11.47 -2.55
CA MET A 144 4.42 10.26 -1.81
C MET A 144 3.02 10.44 -1.24
N ILE A 145 2.10 9.56 -1.64
CA ILE A 145 0.68 9.62 -1.33
C ILE A 145 0.36 8.42 -0.43
N ASN A 146 -0.08 8.66 0.80
CA ASN A 146 -0.36 7.58 1.74
C ASN A 146 -1.82 7.58 2.21
N LEU A 147 -2.42 6.39 2.30
CA LEU A 147 -3.76 6.16 2.84
C LEU A 147 -3.81 4.78 3.52
N GLY A 148 -3.62 4.71 4.84
CA GLY A 148 -3.42 3.44 5.55
C GLY A 148 -2.00 3.30 6.08
N ASP A 149 -1.55 2.07 6.26
CA ASP A 149 -0.32 1.68 6.96
C ASP A 149 0.71 0.92 6.12
N SER A 150 0.46 0.75 4.82
CA SER A 150 1.56 0.61 3.87
C SER A 150 2.47 1.85 3.93
N ARG A 151 3.76 1.70 3.62
CA ARG A 151 4.75 2.77 3.82
C ARG A 151 5.73 2.90 2.66
N GLY A 152 6.17 4.14 2.45
CA GLY A 152 7.18 4.51 1.47
C GLY A 152 8.32 5.26 2.12
N ILE A 153 9.54 5.03 1.62
CA ILE A 153 10.75 5.74 2.01
C ILE A 153 11.54 6.18 0.77
N ILE A 154 12.21 7.33 0.88
CA ILE A 154 13.24 7.76 -0.08
C ILE A 154 14.59 7.60 0.60
N ILE A 155 15.53 6.94 -0.07
CA ILE A 155 16.84 6.65 0.49
C ILE A 155 17.98 7.17 -0.40
N SER A 156 19.09 7.49 0.26
CA SER A 156 20.34 7.79 -0.42
C SER A 156 21.09 6.55 -0.85
N LYS A 157 22.15 6.74 -1.64
CA LYS A 157 23.05 5.66 -2.07
C LYS A 157 23.60 4.83 -0.91
N ASP A 158 23.90 5.49 0.21
CA ASP A 158 24.52 4.87 1.38
C ASP A 158 23.48 4.28 2.35
N GLY A 159 22.18 4.35 2.02
CA GLY A 159 21.10 3.81 2.84
C GLY A 159 20.60 4.77 3.93
N GLN A 160 20.88 6.08 3.82
CA GLN A 160 20.25 7.07 4.68
C GLN A 160 18.79 7.27 4.26
N VAL A 161 17.85 7.19 5.20
CA VAL A 161 16.45 7.54 4.95
C VAL A 161 16.32 9.07 4.89
N LEU A 162 15.99 9.60 3.72
CA LEU A 162 15.84 11.04 3.47
C LEU A 162 14.43 11.52 3.84
N THR A 163 13.41 10.71 3.57
CA THR A 163 12.04 10.96 4.00
C THR A 163 11.23 9.66 4.03
N SER A 164 10.09 9.68 4.74
CA SER A 164 9.14 8.57 4.81
C SER A 164 7.70 9.08 4.85
N THR A 165 6.76 8.28 4.32
CA THR A 165 5.35 8.44 4.68
C THR A 165 5.12 8.16 6.17
N LYS A 166 3.95 8.55 6.66
CA LYS A 166 3.50 8.26 8.02
C LYS A 166 2.26 7.38 7.95
N ASP A 167 2.34 6.24 8.60
CA ASP A 167 1.24 5.28 8.67
C ASP A 167 0.04 5.88 9.39
N HIS A 168 -1.14 5.54 8.92
CA HIS A 168 -2.40 5.98 9.49
C HIS A 168 -2.89 4.97 10.55
N LYS A 169 -2.12 4.80 11.63
CA LYS A 169 -2.45 3.88 12.73
C LYS A 169 -3.20 4.58 13.88
N PRO A 170 -4.07 3.87 14.64
CA PRO A 170 -4.79 4.44 15.80
C PRO A 170 -3.89 4.93 16.93
N SER A 171 -2.61 4.55 16.94
CA SER A 171 -1.59 5.08 17.85
C SER A 171 -1.17 6.52 17.53
N VAL A 172 -1.43 7.01 16.32
CA VAL A 172 -1.03 8.34 15.85
C VAL A 172 -1.98 9.41 16.41
N ARG A 173 -1.43 10.35 17.17
CA ARG A 173 -2.22 11.41 17.86
C ARG A 173 -3.12 12.22 16.92
N LYS A 174 -2.63 12.62 15.74
CA LYS A 174 -3.42 13.36 14.74
C LYS A 174 -4.67 12.58 14.32
N GLU A 175 -4.53 11.26 14.13
CA GLU A 175 -5.66 10.39 13.76
C GLU A 175 -6.60 10.17 14.95
N GLN A 176 -6.09 10.02 16.16
CA GLN A 176 -6.93 9.93 17.37
C GLN A 176 -7.82 11.17 17.54
N GLU A 177 -7.25 12.36 17.35
CA GLU A 177 -7.99 13.62 17.45
C GLU A 177 -9.04 13.73 16.34
N ARG A 178 -8.73 13.34 15.10
CA ARG A 178 -9.67 13.30 13.98
C ARG A 178 -10.85 12.36 14.27
N ILE A 179 -10.57 11.13 14.67
CA ILE A 179 -11.58 10.09 14.95
C ILE A 179 -12.51 10.54 16.09
N ARG A 180 -11.95 11.05 17.20
CA ARG A 180 -12.76 11.53 18.33
C ARG A 180 -13.65 12.71 17.95
N ARG A 181 -13.16 13.64 17.12
CA ARG A 181 -13.97 14.77 16.62
C ARG A 181 -15.11 14.31 15.72
N ALA A 182 -14.93 13.22 14.98
CA ALA A 182 -15.97 12.58 14.20
C ALA A 182 -16.94 11.72 15.03
N GLY A 183 -16.79 11.69 16.37
CA GLY A 183 -17.62 10.88 17.27
C GLY A 183 -17.20 9.42 17.39
N GLY A 184 -16.11 9.02 16.74
CA GLY A 184 -15.59 7.67 16.78
C GLY A 184 -14.78 7.35 18.04
N ARG A 185 -14.54 6.07 18.27
CA ARG A 185 -13.83 5.54 19.43
C ARG A 185 -12.60 4.73 19.03
N ILE A 186 -11.57 4.80 19.86
CA ILE A 186 -10.38 3.95 19.79
C ILE A 186 -10.30 3.18 21.10
N SER A 187 -10.24 1.86 20.99
CA SER A 187 -10.19 0.93 22.12
C SER A 187 -9.01 -0.03 21.93
N LYS A 188 -8.52 -0.58 23.04
CA LYS A 188 -7.60 -1.71 22.97
C LYS A 188 -8.39 -3.01 22.91
N VAL A 189 -8.04 -3.91 21.99
CA VAL A 189 -8.71 -5.21 21.80
C VAL A 189 -7.66 -6.31 21.75
N GLY A 190 -7.93 -7.45 22.40
CA GLY A 190 -7.00 -8.59 22.43
C GLY A 190 -5.70 -8.25 23.15
N ASN A 191 -4.56 -8.52 22.49
CA ASN A 191 -3.20 -8.27 22.98
C ASN A 191 -2.83 -6.77 22.99
N ASP A 192 -3.68 -5.93 23.60
CA ASP A 192 -3.48 -4.48 23.71
C ASP A 192 -3.36 -3.70 22.39
N VAL A 193 -3.82 -4.29 21.27
CA VAL A 193 -3.80 -3.65 19.94
C VAL A 193 -4.88 -2.58 19.88
N LEU A 194 -4.50 -1.37 19.48
CA LEU A 194 -5.45 -0.26 19.31
C LEU A 194 -6.28 -0.48 18.04
N ARG A 195 -7.61 -0.41 18.19
CA ARG A 195 -8.56 -0.53 17.09
C ARG A 195 -9.57 0.61 17.07
N VAL A 196 -9.95 1.06 15.88
CA VAL A 196 -11.05 2.00 15.64
C VAL A 196 -12.36 1.24 15.65
N GLU A 197 -13.36 1.73 16.41
CA GLU A 197 -14.65 1.06 16.61
C GLU A 197 -14.52 -0.42 17.02
N SER A 198 -13.43 -0.76 17.73
CA SER A 198 -13.03 -2.12 18.12
C SER A 198 -12.83 -3.10 16.95
N GLN A 199 -12.74 -2.60 15.71
CA GLN A 199 -12.69 -3.40 14.49
C GLN A 199 -11.36 -3.23 13.73
N LEU A 200 -10.98 -2.01 13.37
CA LEU A 200 -9.90 -1.76 12.41
C LEU A 200 -8.58 -1.37 13.08
N ALA A 201 -7.47 -1.92 12.61
CA ALA A 201 -6.12 -1.58 13.07
C ALA A 201 -5.52 -0.36 12.34
N MET A 202 -6.25 0.21 11.38
CA MET A 202 -5.91 1.43 10.63
C MET A 202 -7.01 2.48 10.76
N THR A 203 -6.69 3.72 10.36
CA THR A 203 -7.58 4.88 10.54
C THR A 203 -8.04 5.52 9.23
N ARG A 204 -7.44 5.13 8.11
CA ARG A 204 -7.76 5.62 6.77
C ARG A 204 -7.66 4.46 5.79
N ALA A 205 -8.63 4.33 4.90
CA ALA A 205 -8.74 3.23 3.94
C ALA A 205 -9.74 3.57 2.83
N LEU A 206 -9.65 2.86 1.71
CA LEU A 206 -10.72 2.71 0.73
C LEU A 206 -11.67 1.60 1.21
N GLY A 207 -12.96 1.71 0.93
CA GLY A 207 -13.93 0.70 1.40
C GLY A 207 -14.45 0.98 2.81
N ASP A 208 -14.50 -0.01 3.71
CA ASP A 208 -14.99 0.13 5.10
C ASP A 208 -16.36 0.85 5.25
N TYR A 209 -17.29 0.68 4.29
CA TYR A 209 -18.55 1.46 4.25
C TYR A 209 -19.54 1.15 5.37
N SER A 210 -19.28 0.13 6.18
CA SER A 210 -20.03 -0.16 7.41
C SER A 210 -19.76 0.89 8.50
N LEU A 211 -18.66 1.64 8.39
CA LEU A 211 -18.27 2.71 9.30
C LEU A 211 -18.49 4.09 8.67
N ASP A 212 -18.66 5.09 9.52
CA ASP A 212 -18.76 6.49 9.09
C ASP A 212 -17.45 6.93 8.41
N LYS A 213 -17.54 7.54 7.23
CA LYS A 213 -16.39 8.05 6.47
C LYS A 213 -15.69 9.24 7.10
N HIS A 214 -16.32 9.89 8.09
CA HIS A 214 -15.65 10.84 8.97
C HIS A 214 -14.76 10.14 10.01
N ILE A 215 -15.01 8.87 10.32
CA ILE A 215 -14.20 8.03 11.21
C ILE A 215 -13.10 7.31 10.42
N ILE A 216 -13.42 6.62 9.32
CA ILE A 216 -12.44 6.00 8.41
C ILE A 216 -12.48 6.74 7.08
N THR A 217 -11.52 7.64 6.87
CA THR A 217 -11.54 8.53 5.70
C THR A 217 -10.71 7.97 4.55
N ALA A 218 -11.17 8.19 3.32
CA ALA A 218 -10.43 7.92 2.09
C ALA A 218 -9.52 9.09 1.67
N ILE A 219 -9.28 10.08 2.55
CA ILE A 219 -8.44 11.24 2.24
C ILE A 219 -6.95 10.92 2.51
N PRO A 220 -6.09 10.87 1.49
CA PRO A 220 -4.67 10.58 1.67
C PRO A 220 -3.91 11.77 2.25
N ASP A 221 -2.76 11.49 2.86
CA ASP A 221 -1.72 12.49 3.13
C ASP A 221 -0.73 12.51 1.94
N LEU A 222 -0.30 13.72 1.54
CA LEU A 222 0.68 13.94 0.47
C LEU A 222 1.96 14.55 1.05
N ILE A 223 3.10 13.93 0.78
CA ILE A 223 4.44 14.46 1.05
C ILE A 223 5.09 14.75 -0.30
N GLN A 224 5.69 15.93 -0.46
CA GLN A 224 6.56 16.17 -1.61
C GLN A 224 8.03 16.22 -1.20
N TYR A 225 8.87 15.77 -2.12
CA TYR A 225 10.32 15.81 -2.04
C TYR A 225 10.85 16.40 -3.34
N GLU A 226 11.71 17.43 -3.25
CA GLU A 226 12.39 17.99 -4.42
C GLU A 226 13.49 17.02 -4.86
N ARG A 227 13.53 16.64 -6.14
CA ARG A 227 14.60 15.74 -6.62
C ARG A 227 15.94 16.43 -6.47
N ASP A 228 16.86 15.71 -5.84
CA ASP A 228 18.25 16.11 -5.67
C ASP A 228 19.16 14.92 -5.98
N SER A 229 20.47 15.15 -5.95
CA SER A 229 21.46 14.09 -6.20
C SER A 229 21.62 13.10 -5.05
N LEU A 230 20.96 13.33 -3.91
CA LEU A 230 21.04 12.45 -2.75
C LEU A 230 20.00 11.33 -2.84
N ALA A 231 18.80 11.62 -3.34
CA ALA A 231 17.73 10.64 -3.50
C ALA A 231 18.02 9.69 -4.67
N ILE A 232 18.36 8.43 -4.35
CA ILE A 232 18.71 7.41 -5.36
C ILE A 232 17.62 6.36 -5.52
N TYR A 233 16.99 5.94 -4.42
CA TYR A 233 15.94 4.92 -4.47
C TYR A 233 14.70 5.35 -3.72
N VAL A 234 13.56 4.95 -4.25
CA VAL A 234 12.26 5.00 -3.58
C VAL A 234 11.82 3.57 -3.34
N ILE A 235 11.42 3.26 -2.11
CA ILE A 235 10.91 1.95 -1.72
C ILE A 235 9.49 2.14 -1.21
N ILE A 236 8.53 1.39 -1.72
CA ILE A 236 7.19 1.26 -1.14
C ILE A 236 6.89 -0.19 -0.87
N ALA A 237 6.19 -0.46 0.23
CA ALA A 237 5.74 -1.80 0.57
C ALA A 237 4.47 -1.79 1.41
N SER A 238 3.74 -2.91 1.40
CA SER A 238 2.67 -3.22 2.37
C SER A 238 3.23 -3.44 3.78
N ASP A 239 2.35 -3.47 4.78
CA ASP A 239 2.74 -3.56 6.19
C ASP A 239 3.42 -4.90 6.55
N GLY A 240 3.21 -5.96 5.76
CA GLY A 240 3.91 -7.24 5.92
C GLY A 240 5.44 -7.14 5.88
N ILE A 241 6.01 -6.05 5.35
CA ILE A 241 7.43 -5.72 5.52
C ILE A 241 7.65 -4.82 6.74
N TRP A 242 6.85 -3.76 6.87
CA TRP A 242 7.08 -2.69 7.86
C TRP A 242 6.77 -3.06 9.31
N ASP A 243 6.01 -4.13 9.51
CA ASP A 243 5.68 -4.67 10.83
C ASP A 243 6.86 -5.42 11.45
N VAL A 244 7.80 -5.91 10.63
CA VAL A 244 8.99 -6.66 11.10
C VAL A 244 10.31 -5.95 10.82
N MET A 245 10.34 -5.00 9.88
CA MET A 245 11.53 -4.19 9.57
C MET A 245 11.20 -2.69 9.58
N ASN A 246 11.98 -1.92 10.32
CA ASN A 246 11.87 -0.46 10.33
C ASN A 246 12.53 0.19 9.08
N ASN A 247 12.36 1.51 8.95
CA ASN A 247 12.84 2.27 7.79
C ASN A 247 14.34 2.11 7.58
N GLU A 248 15.14 2.22 8.65
CA GLU A 248 16.60 2.14 8.60
C GLU A 248 17.08 0.73 8.24
N GLN A 249 16.41 -0.31 8.75
CA GLN A 249 16.70 -1.70 8.42
C GLN A 249 16.44 -1.98 6.94
N VAL A 250 15.30 -1.56 6.39
CA VAL A 250 14.99 -1.74 4.96
C VAL A 250 15.95 -0.91 4.09
N ALA A 251 16.22 0.34 4.46
CA ALA A 251 17.15 1.19 3.72
C ALA A 251 18.56 0.60 3.65
N SER A 252 19.08 0.13 4.80
CA SER A 252 20.38 -0.55 4.88
C SER A 252 20.38 -1.88 4.12
N PHE A 253 19.27 -2.63 4.16
CA PHE A 253 19.17 -3.91 3.46
C PHE A 253 19.31 -3.72 1.95
N VAL A 254 18.62 -2.72 1.40
CA VAL A 254 18.66 -2.38 -0.02
C VAL A 254 20.02 -1.80 -0.41
N SER A 255 20.51 -0.76 0.29
CA SER A 255 21.75 -0.05 -0.10
C SER A 255 22.99 -0.95 -0.13
N GLN A 256 23.07 -1.94 0.76
CA GLN A 256 24.18 -2.89 0.81
C GLN A 256 24.18 -3.91 -0.36
N ARG A 257 23.05 -4.07 -1.05
CA ARG A 257 22.87 -5.12 -2.07
C ARG A 257 22.79 -4.60 -3.50
N VAL A 258 22.43 -3.33 -3.72
CA VAL A 258 22.25 -2.74 -5.07
C VAL A 258 23.51 -2.78 -5.94
N SER A 259 24.70 -2.94 -5.36
CA SER A 259 25.96 -3.08 -6.12
C SER A 259 26.27 -4.52 -6.51
N ASN A 260 25.64 -5.51 -5.88
CA ASN A 260 26.02 -6.92 -5.97
C ASN A 260 24.96 -7.80 -6.65
N THR A 261 23.72 -7.32 -6.78
CA THR A 261 22.62 -8.08 -7.39
C THR A 261 21.55 -7.16 -7.98
N THR A 262 20.57 -7.74 -8.67
CA THR A 262 19.46 -7.02 -9.31
C THR A 262 18.44 -6.55 -8.27
N LEU A 263 17.68 -5.47 -8.57
CA LEU A 263 16.63 -4.99 -7.67
C LEU A 263 15.56 -6.06 -7.38
N GLU A 264 15.24 -6.88 -8.38
CA GLU A 264 14.33 -8.03 -8.25
C GLU A 264 14.82 -9.06 -7.22
N ASN A 265 16.11 -9.42 -7.27
CA ASN A 265 16.72 -10.31 -6.29
C ASN A 265 16.75 -9.69 -4.89
N ILE A 266 16.90 -8.36 -4.78
CA ILE A 266 16.83 -7.66 -3.49
C ILE A 266 15.44 -7.78 -2.89
N ILE A 267 14.37 -7.59 -3.68
CA ILE A 267 12.98 -7.78 -3.22
C ILE A 267 12.76 -9.23 -2.76
N SER A 268 13.20 -10.20 -3.57
CA SER A 268 13.09 -11.62 -3.22
C SER A 268 13.77 -11.94 -1.88
N GLN A 269 15.00 -11.45 -1.69
CA GLN A 269 15.73 -11.63 -0.43
C GLN A 269 15.10 -10.86 0.74
N LEU A 270 14.49 -9.71 0.48
CA LEU A 270 13.80 -8.91 1.50
C LEU A 270 12.59 -9.68 2.03
N PHE A 271 11.80 -10.31 1.16
CA PHE A 271 10.68 -11.16 1.56
C PHE A 271 11.14 -12.37 2.38
N ASP A 272 12.21 -13.04 1.96
CA ASP A 272 12.79 -14.15 2.73
C ASP A 272 13.31 -13.69 4.10
N GLN A 273 13.83 -12.47 4.19
CA GLN A 273 14.24 -11.88 5.47
C GLN A 273 13.02 -11.59 6.35
N CYS A 274 11.95 -11.01 5.81
CA CYS A 274 10.74 -10.70 6.57
C CYS A 274 10.07 -11.97 7.12
N LEU A 275 10.04 -13.07 6.36
CA LEU A 275 9.57 -14.37 6.88
C LEU A 275 10.41 -14.88 8.05
N LYS A 276 11.74 -14.67 8.01
CA LYS A 276 12.63 -15.06 9.11
C LYS A 276 12.44 -14.19 10.35
N GLU A 277 12.10 -12.92 10.16
CA GLU A 277 11.71 -11.98 11.23
C GLU A 277 10.23 -12.15 11.65
N GLU A 278 9.61 -13.30 11.30
CA GLU A 278 8.27 -13.71 11.72
C GLU A 278 7.12 -12.86 11.12
N SER A 279 7.30 -12.28 9.93
CA SER A 279 6.18 -11.69 9.19
C SER A 279 5.16 -12.78 8.85
N SER A 280 3.91 -12.54 9.23
CA SER A 280 2.78 -13.43 8.98
C SER A 280 1.83 -12.93 7.89
N ASP A 281 2.18 -11.84 7.21
CA ASP A 281 1.27 -11.17 6.27
C ASP A 281 1.62 -11.41 4.79
N ASN A 282 0.75 -10.93 3.89
CA ASN A 282 1.10 -10.68 2.50
C ASN A 282 2.23 -9.64 2.44
N MET A 283 3.12 -9.78 1.47
CA MET A 283 4.24 -8.88 1.28
C MET A 283 4.30 -8.44 -0.17
N THR A 284 4.18 -7.14 -0.40
CA THR A 284 4.30 -6.53 -1.72
C THR A 284 5.25 -5.35 -1.63
N ALA A 285 6.14 -5.20 -2.61
CA ALA A 285 7.12 -4.12 -2.62
C ALA A 285 7.48 -3.63 -4.03
N TYR A 286 7.82 -2.35 -4.11
CA TYR A 286 8.59 -1.78 -5.20
C TYR A 286 9.93 -1.25 -4.70
N ILE A 287 10.97 -1.43 -5.51
CA ILE A 287 12.21 -0.66 -5.42
C ILE A 287 12.38 0.10 -6.73
N ILE A 288 12.32 1.43 -6.67
CA ILE A 288 12.38 2.32 -7.83
C ILE A 288 13.71 3.06 -7.77
N LYS A 289 14.49 2.98 -8.84
CA LYS A 289 15.72 3.74 -9.04
C LYS A 289 15.38 5.09 -9.65
N LEU A 290 15.83 6.15 -8.99
CA LEU A 290 15.75 7.52 -9.48
C LEU A 290 16.95 7.82 -10.38
N ASP A 291 16.69 8.48 -11.50
CA ASP A 291 17.72 8.96 -12.45
C ASP A 291 18.43 10.23 -11.96
#